data_AF-A0A0T6B6C1-F1
#
_entry.id   AF-A0A0T6B6C1-F1
#
_cell.length_a   1.000
_cell.length_b   1.000
_cell.length_c   1.000
_cell.angle_alpha   90.00
_cell.angle_beta   90.00
_cell.angle_gamma   90.00
#
_symmetry.space_group_name_H-M   'P 1'
#
loop_
_entity.id
_entity.type
_entity.pdbx_description
1 polymer ?
#
loop_
_entity_poly.entity_id
_entity_poly.type
_entity_poly.pdbx_seq_one_letter_code
_entity_poly.pdbx_strand_id
1 'polypeptide(L)'
;MAIGIIIFIIAFFGCCGAIKDNYCMLVTFSTLLILVFILQLAAGIAGYALRSQTVDFLSSELEQSMNHYNTSNGTQITKMWDTVQPEFKCCGVHNATDWVTELHTANDTVPVTCCSHIYGTIGMAECTSESENLFHTGCLDAFGDYVRSHALTIGGVGIGFAVVQLLGIVFACHLSRQFRMNYANM
;
A
#
# COMPACT_ATOMS: atom_id res chain seq x y z
N MET A 1 1.16 11.45 0.82
CA MET A 1 1.72 12.75 0.40
C MET A 1 3.14 12.64 -0.17
N ALA A 2 4.09 12.01 0.54
CA ALA A 2 5.50 11.90 0.10
C ALA A 2 5.69 11.32 -1.32
N ILE A 3 5.02 10.21 -1.65
CA ILE A 3 5.10 9.58 -2.99
C ILE A 3 4.72 10.57 -4.10
N GLY A 4 3.64 11.33 -3.91
CA GLY A 4 3.18 12.31 -4.89
C GLY A 4 4.18 13.44 -5.13
N ILE A 5 4.86 13.92 -4.08
CA ILE A 5 5.91 14.93 -4.19
C ILE A 5 7.10 14.39 -4.99
N ILE A 6 7.53 13.16 -4.73
CA ILE A 6 8.63 12.53 -5.46
C ILE A 6 8.29 12.40 -6.95
N ILE A 7 7.08 11.92 -7.27
CA ILE A 7 6.61 11.80 -8.66
C ILE A 7 6.60 13.17 -9.34
N PHE A 8 6.10 14.21 -8.67
CA PHE A 8 6.07 15.56 -9.22
C PHE A 8 7.49 16.10 -9.52
N ILE A 9 8.44 15.92 -8.60
CA ILE A 9 9.83 16.37 -8.79
C ILE A 9 10.47 15.66 -9.99
N ILE A 10 10.31 14.33 -10.08
CA ILE A 10 10.84 13.53 -11.20
C ILE A 10 10.22 14.02 -12.52
N ALA A 11 8.88 14.18 -12.57
CA ALA A 11 8.18 14.65 -13.75
C ALA A 11 8.60 16.08 -14.15
N PHE A 12 8.81 16.97 -13.17
CA PHE A 12 9.27 18.34 -13.42
C PHE A 12 10.65 18.35 -14.09
N PHE A 13 11.62 17.60 -13.58
CA PHE A 13 12.95 17.53 -14.20
C PHE A 13 12.93 16.90 -15.58
N GLY A 14 12.13 15.85 -15.78
CA GLY A 14 11.97 15.22 -17.10
C GLY A 14 11.35 16.19 -18.12
N CYS A 15 10.22 16.80 -17.78
CA CYS A 15 9.48 17.69 -18.67
C CYS A 15 10.24 19.00 -18.94
N CYS A 16 10.67 19.72 -17.90
CA CYS A 16 11.42 20.97 -18.07
C CYS A 16 12.81 20.74 -18.66
N GLY A 17 13.46 19.61 -18.36
CA GLY A 17 14.74 19.26 -18.97
C GLY A 17 14.63 19.04 -20.47
N ALA A 18 13.55 18.39 -20.93
CA ALA A 18 13.29 18.18 -22.34
C ALA A 18 12.87 19.47 -23.08
N ILE A 19 12.02 20.31 -22.48
CA ILE A 19 11.53 21.56 -23.12
C ILE A 19 12.63 22.63 -23.19
N LYS A 20 13.47 22.73 -22.16
CA LYS A 20 14.53 23.76 -22.08
C LYS A 20 15.85 23.30 -22.69
N ASP A 21 15.88 22.14 -23.35
CA ASP A 21 17.09 21.48 -23.86
C ASP A 21 18.24 21.43 -22.82
N ASN A 22 17.90 21.29 -21.54
CA ASN A 22 18.85 21.44 -20.45
C ASN A 22 19.45 20.08 -20.06
N TYR A 23 20.71 19.88 -20.45
CA TYR A 23 21.49 18.68 -20.14
C TYR A 23 21.47 18.31 -18.65
N CYS A 24 21.73 19.26 -17.76
CA CYS A 24 21.84 18.99 -16.32
C CYS A 24 20.52 18.45 -15.75
N MET A 25 19.39 19.03 -16.15
CA MET A 25 18.06 18.59 -15.71
C MET A 25 17.71 17.18 -16.19
N LEU A 26 18.06 16.82 -17.44
CA LEU A 26 17.85 15.47 -17.97
C LEU A 26 18.74 14.42 -17.30
N VAL A 27 19.97 14.79 -16.93
CA VAL A 27 20.86 13.93 -16.16
C VAL A 27 20.30 13.72 -14.75
N THR A 28 19.80 14.76 -14.08
CA THR A 28 19.13 14.64 -12.79
C THR A 28 17.91 13.72 -12.88
N PHE A 29 17.04 13.91 -13.87
CA PHE A 29 15.90 13.03 -14.13
C PHE A 29 16.33 11.56 -14.30
N SER A 30 17.33 11.29 -15.15
CA SER A 30 17.85 9.94 -15.37
C SER A 30 18.40 9.32 -14.08
N THR A 31 19.12 10.11 -13.29
CA THR A 31 19.72 9.67 -12.03
C THR A 31 18.63 9.30 -11.02
N LEU A 32 17.58 10.12 -10.91
CA LEU A 32 16.44 9.84 -10.03
C LEU A 32 15.71 8.55 -10.45
N LEU A 33 15.48 8.33 -11.74
CA LEU A 33 14.87 7.09 -12.21
C LEU A 33 15.72 5.85 -11.91
N ILE A 34 17.05 5.93 -12.04
CA ILE A 34 17.96 4.83 -11.68
C ILE A 34 17.87 4.53 -10.18
N LEU A 35 17.83 5.57 -9.32
CA LEU A 35 17.66 5.38 -7.88
C LEU A 35 16.34 4.70 -7.55
N VAL A 36 15.23 5.12 -8.17
CA VAL A 36 13.92 4.48 -7.99
C VAL A 36 13.94 3.02 -8.46
N PHE A 37 14.60 2.73 -9.58
CA PHE A 37 14.74 1.35 -10.09
C PHE A 37 15.50 0.46 -9.10
N ILE A 38 16.61 0.95 -8.53
CA ILE A 38 17.37 0.22 -7.50
C ILE A 38 16.50 -0.03 -6.27
N LEU A 39 15.77 0.99 -5.78
CA LEU A 39 14.86 0.85 -4.65
C LEU A 39 13.74 -0.15 -4.93
N GLN A 40 13.22 -0.16 -6.16
CA GLN A 40 12.19 -1.10 -6.58
C GLN A 40 12.71 -2.55 -6.55
N LEU A 41 13.91 -2.80 -7.06
CA LEU A 41 14.54 -4.12 -7.00
C LEU A 41 14.83 -4.53 -5.55
N ALA A 42 15.40 -3.62 -4.75
CA ALA A 42 15.69 -3.88 -3.34
C ALA A 42 14.41 -4.21 -2.55
N ALA A 43 13.33 -3.45 -2.76
CA ALA A 43 12.03 -3.70 -2.14
C ALA A 43 11.45 -5.05 -2.56
N GLY A 44 11.53 -5.41 -3.85
CA GLY A 44 11.09 -6.73 -4.34
C GLY A 44 11.87 -7.89 -3.71
N ILE A 45 13.20 -7.77 -3.65
CA ILE A 45 14.07 -8.78 -3.03
C ILE A 45 13.80 -8.88 -1.53
N ALA A 46 13.74 -7.74 -0.82
CA ALA A 46 13.49 -7.70 0.61
C ALA A 46 12.09 -8.24 0.96
N GLY A 47 11.07 -7.88 0.21
CA GLY A 47 9.70 -8.38 0.40
C GLY A 47 9.59 -9.90 0.24
N TYR A 48 10.40 -10.49 -0.64
CA TYR A 48 10.48 -11.95 -0.77
C TYR A 48 11.33 -12.59 0.34
N ALA A 49 12.54 -12.08 0.56
CA ALA A 49 13.51 -12.65 1.50
C ALA A 49 13.09 -12.51 2.97
N LEU A 50 12.41 -11.42 3.32
CA LEU A 50 11.98 -11.09 4.68
C LEU A 50 10.46 -11.26 4.82
N ARG A 51 9.84 -12.13 4.01
CA ARG A 51 8.38 -12.30 3.99
C ARG A 51 7.82 -12.67 5.36
N SER A 52 8.44 -13.60 6.09
CA SER A 52 7.98 -14.00 7.43
C SER A 52 8.03 -12.83 8.40
N GLN A 53 9.18 -12.16 8.49
CA GLN A 53 9.35 -10.97 9.34
C GLN A 53 8.39 -9.84 8.99
N THR A 54 8.05 -9.69 7.71
CA THR A 54 7.05 -8.70 7.27
C THR A 54 5.66 -9.05 7.80
N VAL A 55 5.28 -10.33 7.77
CA VAL A 55 4.00 -10.78 8.34
C VAL A 55 3.97 -10.59 9.86
N ASP A 56 5.05 -10.94 10.56
CA ASP A 56 5.14 -10.76 12.02
C ASP A 56 5.06 -9.28 12.41
N PHE A 57 5.78 -8.41 11.69
CA PHE A 57 5.72 -6.97 11.88
C PHE A 57 4.31 -6.42 11.63
N LEU A 58 3.65 -6.86 10.55
CA LEU A 58 2.28 -6.46 10.25
C LEU A 58 1.30 -6.92 11.33
N SER A 59 1.44 -8.14 11.86
CA SER A 59 0.62 -8.63 12.97
C SER A 59 0.70 -7.70 14.16
N SER A 60 1.93 -7.42 14.62
CA SER A 60 2.21 -6.54 15.76
C SER A 60 1.63 -5.14 15.57
N GLU A 61 1.81 -4.53 14.40
CA GLU A 61 1.31 -3.19 14.12
C GLU A 61 -0.23 -3.15 14.06
N LEU A 62 -0.85 -4.18 13.48
CA LEU A 62 -2.30 -4.29 13.44
C LEU A 62 -2.88 -4.47 14.84
N GLU A 63 -2.32 -5.36 15.65
CA GLU A 63 -2.70 -5.56 17.07
C GLU A 63 -2.58 -4.25 17.85
N GLN A 64 -1.46 -3.54 17.71
CA GLN A 64 -1.27 -2.23 18.36
C GLN A 64 -2.28 -1.19 17.87
N SER A 65 -2.68 -1.23 16.59
CA SER A 65 -3.68 -0.32 16.06
C SER A 65 -5.07 -0.53 16.69
N MET A 66 -5.41 -1.76 17.09
CA MET A 66 -6.71 -2.07 17.72
C MET A 66 -6.92 -1.30 19.03
N ASN A 67 -5.85 -1.06 19.78
CA ASN A 67 -5.88 -0.26 21.02
C ASN A 67 -6.36 1.20 20.80
N HIS A 68 -6.31 1.69 19.57
CA HIS A 68 -6.75 3.03 19.20
C HIS A 68 -8.16 3.03 18.58
N TYR A 69 -8.77 1.87 18.37
CA TYR A 69 -10.11 1.76 17.82
C TYR A 69 -11.16 2.35 18.77
N ASN A 70 -12.10 3.12 18.24
CA ASN A 70 -13.15 3.82 18.99
C ASN A 70 -12.64 4.78 20.10
N THR A 71 -11.39 5.24 19.99
CA THR A 71 -10.83 6.27 20.87
C THR A 71 -11.01 7.67 20.27
N SER A 72 -11.05 8.71 21.10
CA SER A 72 -11.23 10.10 20.65
C SER A 72 -10.16 10.58 19.66
N ASN A 73 -8.93 10.08 19.78
CA ASN A 73 -7.81 10.39 18.89
C ASN A 73 -7.63 9.37 17.76
N GLY A 74 -8.40 8.28 17.77
CA GLY A 74 -8.26 7.14 16.86
C GLY A 74 -9.32 7.07 15.76
N THR A 75 -9.99 8.18 15.42
CA THR A 75 -11.04 8.20 14.40
C THR A 75 -10.57 7.66 13.04
N GLN A 76 -9.32 7.97 12.64
CA GLN A 76 -8.76 7.45 11.39
C GLN A 76 -8.51 5.94 11.43
N ILE A 77 -8.04 5.44 12.57
CA ILE A 77 -7.81 4.00 12.79
C ILE A 77 -9.13 3.24 12.82
N THR A 78 -10.14 3.80 13.49
CA THR A 78 -11.51 3.26 13.51
C THR A 78 -12.07 3.14 12.10
N LYS A 79 -11.98 4.23 11.31
CA LYS A 79 -12.43 4.23 9.91
C LYS A 79 -11.66 3.22 9.04
N MET A 80 -10.37 3.04 9.28
CA MET A 80 -9.56 2.04 8.58
C MET A 80 -10.10 0.62 8.85
N TRP A 81 -10.26 0.25 10.12
CA TRP A 81 -10.84 -1.05 10.50
C TRP A 81 -12.26 -1.25 9.95
N ASP A 82 -13.11 -0.23 10.04
CA ASP A 82 -14.48 -0.27 9.53
C ASP A 82 -14.57 -0.38 8.00
N THR A 83 -13.50 -0.02 7.28
CA THR A 83 -13.42 -0.19 5.82
C THR A 83 -12.86 -1.56 5.46
N VAL A 84 -11.77 -1.97 6.11
CA VAL A 84 -11.03 -3.19 5.79
C VAL A 84 -11.84 -4.45 6.08
N GLN A 85 -12.52 -4.51 7.22
CA GLN A 85 -13.27 -5.70 7.65
C GLN A 85 -14.32 -6.15 6.63
N PRO A 86 -15.24 -5.29 6.14
CA PRO A 86 -16.20 -5.70 5.12
C PRO A 86 -15.58 -5.84 3.72
N GLU A 87 -14.53 -5.09 3.39
CA GLU A 87 -13.85 -5.16 2.10
C GLU A 87 -13.16 -6.52 1.90
N PHE A 88 -12.47 -7.00 2.93
CA PHE A 88 -11.79 -8.29 2.92
C PHE A 88 -12.60 -9.43 3.53
N LYS A 89 -13.81 -9.16 4.01
CA LYS A 89 -14.68 -10.12 4.73
C LYS A 89 -13.91 -10.82 5.85
N CYS A 90 -13.33 -10.02 6.73
CA CYS A 90 -12.50 -10.46 7.84
C CYS A 90 -12.90 -9.76 9.15
N CYS A 91 -12.46 -10.30 10.29
CA CYS A 91 -12.68 -9.70 11.60
C CYS A 91 -11.48 -9.95 12.52
N GLY A 92 -11.00 -8.88 13.17
CA GLY A 92 -9.81 -8.90 14.02
C GLY A 92 -8.51 -9.11 13.21
N VAL A 93 -7.37 -9.23 13.90
CA VAL A 93 -6.08 -9.49 13.24
C VAL A 93 -6.01 -10.96 12.82
N HIS A 94 -6.22 -11.84 13.78
CA HIS A 94 -6.23 -13.29 13.63
C HIS A 94 -7.66 -13.85 13.61
N ASN A 95 -8.57 -13.30 14.42
CA ASN A 95 -9.99 -13.64 14.39
C ASN A 95 -10.82 -12.65 15.26
N ALA A 96 -12.15 -12.85 15.28
CA ALA A 96 -13.07 -11.97 16.00
C ALA A 96 -12.84 -11.87 17.53
N THR A 97 -12.19 -12.85 18.16
CA THR A 97 -11.91 -12.81 19.62
C THR A 97 -10.87 -11.77 20.00
N ASP A 98 -10.06 -11.30 19.04
CA ASP A 98 -9.11 -10.19 19.25
C ASP A 98 -9.87 -8.95 19.71
N TRP A 99 -11.04 -8.67 19.14
CA TRP A 99 -11.87 -7.54 19.54
C TRP A 99 -12.46 -7.68 20.94
N VAL A 100 -12.83 -8.89 21.35
CA VAL A 100 -13.37 -9.14 22.69
C VAL A 100 -12.31 -8.82 23.74
N THR A 101 -11.07 -9.23 23.47
CA THR A 101 -9.92 -8.97 24.34
C THR A 101 -9.57 -7.49 24.39
N GLU A 102 -9.48 -6.82 23.24
CA GLU A 102 -9.06 -5.41 23.16
C GLU A 102 -10.15 -4.44 23.66
N LEU A 103 -11.42 -4.67 23.29
CA LEU A 103 -12.54 -3.80 23.69
C LEU A 103 -13.09 -4.08 25.08
N HIS A 104 -12.65 -5.18 25.73
CA HIS A 104 -13.12 -5.61 27.05
C HIS A 104 -14.66 -5.65 27.13
N THR A 105 -15.32 -6.13 26.06
CA THR A 105 -16.78 -6.12 25.98
C THR A 105 -17.38 -7.22 26.85
N ALA A 106 -18.41 -6.89 27.63
CA ALA A 106 -19.04 -7.83 28.55
C ALA A 106 -19.92 -8.90 27.87
N ASN A 107 -20.26 -8.73 26.59
CA ASN A 107 -21.19 -9.58 25.81
C ASN A 107 -20.56 -10.04 24.48
N ASP A 108 -19.24 -10.24 24.43
CA ASP A 108 -18.52 -10.67 23.22
C ASP A 108 -18.85 -9.85 21.96
N THR A 109 -19.14 -8.55 22.17
CA THR A 109 -19.52 -7.63 21.11
C THR A 109 -18.30 -7.24 20.31
N VAL A 110 -18.42 -7.28 18.98
CA VAL A 110 -17.38 -6.91 18.02
C VAL A 110 -17.88 -5.77 17.14
N PRO A 111 -17.01 -5.07 16.38
CA PRO A 111 -17.44 -4.06 15.42
C PRO A 111 -18.52 -4.59 14.47
N VAL A 112 -19.56 -3.78 14.21
CA VAL A 112 -20.66 -4.16 13.31
C VAL A 112 -20.18 -4.49 11.89
N THR A 113 -19.02 -3.94 11.51
CA THR A 113 -18.32 -4.14 10.24
C THR A 113 -17.67 -5.53 10.12
N CYS A 114 -17.56 -6.28 11.22
CA CYS A 114 -17.20 -7.71 11.22
C CYS A 114 -18.33 -8.65 10.76
N CYS A 115 -19.55 -8.15 10.66
CA CYS A 115 -20.69 -8.93 10.22
C CYS A 115 -21.10 -8.51 8.80
N SER A 116 -21.52 -9.46 7.98
CA SER A 116 -22.07 -9.13 6.66
C SER A 116 -23.37 -8.35 6.79
N HIS A 117 -23.56 -7.38 5.90
CA HIS A 117 -24.75 -6.53 5.89
C HIS A 117 -26.02 -7.35 5.65
N ILE A 118 -26.96 -7.26 6.59
CA ILE A 118 -28.30 -7.81 6.45
C ILE A 118 -29.18 -6.75 5.77
N TYR A 119 -29.57 -7.02 4.52
CA TYR A 119 -30.43 -6.10 3.77
C TYR A 119 -31.83 -6.04 4.38
N GLY A 120 -32.37 -4.81 4.51
CA GLY A 120 -33.73 -4.59 5.03
C GLY A 120 -33.83 -4.40 6.54
N THR A 121 -32.71 -4.44 7.28
CA THR A 121 -32.68 -4.14 8.71
C THR A 121 -32.94 -2.66 8.99
N ILE A 122 -33.86 -2.37 9.92
CA ILE A 122 -34.15 -1.02 10.42
C ILE A 122 -33.82 -0.99 11.91
N GLY A 123 -32.85 -0.17 12.32
CA GLY A 123 -32.44 -0.03 13.72
C GLY A 123 -30.93 -0.12 13.91
N MET A 124 -30.50 -0.31 15.17
CA MET A 124 -29.11 -0.59 15.50
C MET A 124 -28.79 -2.04 15.14
N ALA A 125 -27.70 -2.24 14.40
CA ALA A 125 -27.16 -3.57 14.13
C ALA A 125 -26.22 -3.95 15.28
N GLU A 126 -26.39 -5.13 15.83
CA GLU A 126 -25.47 -5.74 16.79
C GLU A 126 -24.70 -6.88 16.11
N CYS A 127 -23.42 -7.00 16.42
CA CYS A 127 -22.55 -8.07 15.92
C CYS A 127 -21.76 -8.62 17.11
N THR A 128 -21.73 -9.94 17.22
CA THR A 128 -21.06 -10.67 18.29
C THR A 128 -20.14 -11.74 17.71
N SER A 129 -19.23 -12.28 18.51
CA SER A 129 -18.36 -13.39 18.11
C SER A 129 -19.11 -14.68 17.74
N GLU A 130 -20.40 -14.80 18.08
CA GLU A 130 -21.26 -15.95 17.78
C GLU A 130 -22.29 -15.67 16.66
N SER A 131 -22.29 -14.47 16.07
CA SER A 131 -23.26 -14.11 15.04
C SER A 131 -23.11 -15.00 13.79
N GLU A 132 -24.22 -15.51 13.25
CA GLU A 132 -24.21 -16.39 12.04
C GLU A 132 -23.58 -15.71 10.82
N ASN A 133 -23.72 -14.39 10.72
CA ASN A 133 -23.23 -13.58 9.61
C ASN A 133 -21.83 -13.00 9.86
N LEU A 134 -21.11 -13.47 10.88
CA LEU A 134 -19.75 -13.04 11.24
C LEU A 134 -18.72 -13.47 10.20
N PHE A 135 -17.74 -12.60 9.95
CA PHE A 135 -16.53 -12.97 9.22
C PHE A 135 -15.54 -13.71 10.12
N HIS A 136 -15.39 -15.02 9.91
CA HIS A 136 -14.53 -15.87 10.75
C HIS A 136 -13.02 -15.73 10.47
N THR A 137 -12.64 -15.23 9.29
CA THR A 137 -11.24 -15.10 8.90
C THR A 137 -10.61 -13.85 9.51
N GLY A 138 -9.41 -13.95 10.08
CA GLY A 138 -8.62 -12.80 10.51
C GLY A 138 -8.17 -11.93 9.34
N CYS A 139 -8.07 -10.63 9.55
CA CYS A 139 -7.70 -9.69 8.49
C CYS A 139 -6.25 -9.86 8.00
N LEU A 140 -5.34 -10.33 8.85
CA LEU A 140 -3.96 -10.62 8.43
C LEU A 140 -3.93 -11.76 7.39
N ASP A 141 -4.68 -12.82 7.63
CA ASP A 141 -4.77 -13.97 6.73
C ASP A 141 -5.55 -13.62 5.45
N ALA A 142 -6.69 -12.93 5.59
CA ALA A 142 -7.49 -12.49 4.44
C ALA A 142 -6.68 -11.59 3.50
N PHE A 143 -5.92 -10.64 4.05
CA PHE A 143 -5.00 -9.81 3.26
C PHE A 143 -3.88 -10.64 2.63
N GLY A 144 -3.30 -11.58 3.37
CA GLY A 144 -2.28 -12.49 2.86
C GLY A 144 -2.78 -13.33 1.68
N ASP A 145 -4.01 -13.85 1.76
CA ASP A 145 -4.65 -14.62 0.69
C ASP A 145 -5.04 -13.75 -0.51
N TYR A 146 -5.45 -12.51 -0.26
CA TYR A 146 -5.66 -11.53 -1.33
C TYR A 146 -4.36 -11.26 -2.11
N VAL A 147 -3.24 -11.04 -1.41
CA VAL A 147 -1.93 -10.83 -2.04
C VAL A 147 -1.48 -12.07 -2.82
N ARG A 148 -1.67 -13.28 -2.26
CA ARG A 148 -1.31 -14.54 -2.94
C ARG A 148 -2.14 -14.77 -4.20
N SER A 149 -3.45 -14.57 -4.13
CA SER A 149 -4.37 -14.75 -5.26
C SER A 149 -4.11 -13.73 -6.38
N HIS A 150 -3.60 -12.54 -6.04
CA HIS A 150 -3.29 -11.47 -6.99
C HIS A 150 -1.79 -11.30 -7.27
N ALA A 151 -0.95 -12.27 -6.86
CA ALA A 151 0.50 -12.15 -6.94
C ALA A 151 1.01 -11.92 -8.37
N LEU A 152 0.38 -12.57 -9.37
CA LEU A 152 0.70 -12.36 -10.78
C LEU A 152 0.41 -10.93 -11.24
N THR A 153 -0.73 -10.37 -10.84
CA THR A 153 -1.11 -8.99 -11.18
C THR A 153 -0.16 -7.99 -10.53
N ILE A 154 0.11 -8.15 -9.23
CA ILE A 154 1.04 -7.28 -8.48
C ILE A 154 2.44 -7.34 -9.10
N GLY A 155 2.94 -8.55 -9.36
CA GLY A 155 4.24 -8.76 -10.02
C GLY A 155 4.27 -8.15 -11.42
N GLY A 156 3.21 -8.32 -12.21
CA GLY A 156 3.08 -7.74 -13.54
C GLY A 156 3.11 -6.21 -13.54
N VAL A 157 2.39 -5.57 -12.60
CA VAL A 157 2.45 -4.11 -12.42
C VAL A 157 3.86 -3.65 -12.06
N GLY A 158 4.55 -4.38 -11.18
CA GLY A 158 5.95 -4.11 -10.83
C GLY A 158 6.88 -4.19 -12.04
N ILE A 159 6.79 -5.27 -12.83
CA ILE A 159 7.58 -5.43 -14.05
C ILE A 159 7.27 -4.33 -15.07
N GLY A 160 6.00 -3.99 -15.26
CA GLY A 160 5.59 -2.88 -16.14
C GLY A 160 6.20 -1.55 -15.72
N PHE A 161 6.18 -1.24 -14.42
CA PHE A 161 6.81 -0.04 -13.88
C PHE A 161 8.32 -0.01 -14.12
N ALA A 162 9.00 -1.16 -13.94
CA ALA A 162 10.42 -1.30 -14.24
C ALA A 162 10.75 -1.07 -15.73
N VAL A 163 9.93 -1.61 -16.65
CA VAL A 163 10.11 -1.40 -18.10
C VAL A 163 9.95 0.07 -18.46
N VAL A 164 8.91 0.74 -17.95
CA VAL A 164 8.66 2.17 -18.22
C VAL A 164 9.82 3.03 -17.71
N GLN A 165 10.36 2.74 -16.53
CA GLN A 165 11.54 3.44 -16.01
C GLN A 165 12.77 3.26 -16.91
N LEU A 166 13.05 2.03 -17.35
CA LEU A 166 14.19 1.75 -18.23
C LEU A 166 14.07 2.51 -19.55
N LEU A 167 12.87 2.57 -20.15
CA LEU A 167 12.62 3.39 -21.33
C LEU A 167 12.87 4.88 -21.05
N GLY A 168 12.39 5.39 -19.92
CA GLY A 168 12.64 6.77 -19.49
C GLY A 168 14.13 7.10 -19.35
N ILE A 169 14.91 6.18 -18.75
CA ILE A 169 16.36 6.32 -18.60
C ILE A 169 17.05 6.32 -19.97
N VAL A 170 16.70 5.37 -20.85
CA VAL A 170 17.26 5.26 -22.19
C VAL A 170 16.99 6.54 -22.99
N PHE A 171 15.75 7.02 -23.01
CA PHE A 171 15.40 8.25 -23.72
C PHE A 171 16.11 9.47 -23.16
N ALA A 172 16.17 9.64 -21.84
CA ALA A 172 16.86 10.75 -21.23
C ALA A 172 18.38 10.70 -21.46
N CYS A 173 18.98 9.51 -21.48
CA CYS A 173 20.39 9.31 -21.84
C CYS A 173 20.68 9.64 -23.31
N HIS A 174 19.81 9.24 -24.24
CA HIS A 174 19.96 9.59 -25.65
C HIS A 174 19.81 11.12 -25.86
N LEU A 175 18.78 11.72 -25.27
CA LEU A 175 18.49 13.15 -25.42
C LEU A 175 19.59 14.02 -24.78
N SER A 176 20.06 13.66 -23.59
CA SER A 176 21.18 14.35 -22.93
C SER A 176 22.48 14.25 -23.74
N ARG A 177 22.77 13.11 -24.36
CA ARG A 177 23.92 12.97 -25.27
C ARG A 177 23.80 13.90 -26.48
N GLN A 178 22.61 13.98 -27.10
CA GLN A 178 22.37 14.88 -28.23
C GLN A 178 22.62 16.35 -27.86
N PHE A 179 22.07 16.82 -26.74
CA PHE A 179 22.28 18.20 -26.31
C PHE A 179 23.72 18.50 -25.93
N ARG A 180 24.41 17.58 -25.25
CA ARG A 180 25.84 17.74 -24.94
C ARG A 180 26.69 17.90 -26.19
N MET A 181 26.41 17.12 -27.24
CA MET A 181 27.13 17.24 -28.52
C MET A 181 26.84 18.57 -29.22
N ASN A 182 25.61 19.08 -29.16
CA ASN A 182 25.28 20.39 -29.72
C ASN A 182 26.02 21.53 -29.01
N TYR A 183 26.15 21.48 -27.67
CA TYR A 183 26.93 22.48 -26.93
C TYR A 183 28.44 22.37 -27.14
N ALA A 184 28.96 21.18 -27.48
CA ALA A 184 30.40 20.98 -27.75
C ALA A 184 30.82 21.39 -29.17
N ASN A 185 29.87 21.54 -30.09
CA ASN A 185 30.10 21.91 -31.50
C ASN A 185 29.85 23.40 -31.80
N MET A 186 29.57 24.22 -30.77
CA MET A 186 29.48 25.68 -30.83
C MET A 186 30.73 26.30 -30.20
#